data_AF-A0A925R050-F1
#
_entry.id   AF-A0A925R050-F1
#
_cell.length_a   1.000
_cell.length_b   1.000
_cell.length_c   1.000
_cell.angle_alpha   90.00
_cell.angle_beta   90.00
_cell.angle_gamma   90.00
#
_symmetry.space_group_name_H-M   'P 1'
#
loop_
_entity.id
_entity.type
_entity.pdbx_description
1 polymer ?
#
loop_
_entity_poly.entity_id
_entity_poly.type
_entity_poly.pdbx_seq_one_letter_code
_entity_poly.pdbx_strand_id
1 'polypeptide(L)'
;MKRLAIVSVLALSACASEADMPVLTAQPGVAAEAPGGDWIVAQDYAAESVGVVTSPYLGQVVTLDQLRIVDAAGRLCKAPAYRESMAAAATALDNPAQPQAAQGSEPRKVLTVTCDGQPFGTFVALPDGSWLTRINAWVLKLEKDLPKPVEMAKPEPAPVPMGMGAHNMTQPAPPPVAAKPDARTLVYLASYKTEAAAKKGFKTLAKASPILAKQQPVTQNVDLGKKGQWVRLYGLAATEAERGKICGQLGKRVDECGARNRE
;
A
#
# COMPACT_ATOMS: atom_id res chain seq x y z
N MET A 1 -21.33 -88.27 4.32
CA MET A 1 -22.20 -87.20 4.85
C MET A 1 -21.38 -85.92 4.93
N LYS A 2 -21.85 -84.85 4.29
CA LYS A 2 -21.21 -83.53 4.22
C LYS A 2 -21.20 -82.84 5.60
N ARG A 3 -20.09 -82.23 5.99
CA ARG A 3 -20.06 -81.10 6.94
C ARG A 3 -19.01 -80.08 6.51
N LEU A 4 -19.48 -78.85 6.27
CA LEU A 4 -18.70 -77.61 6.13
C LEU A 4 -18.23 -77.12 7.51
N ALA A 5 -17.08 -76.45 7.56
CA ALA A 5 -16.75 -75.36 8.49
C ALA A 5 -15.56 -74.57 7.89
N ILE A 6 -15.79 -73.44 7.22
CA ILE A 6 -15.78 -72.05 7.73
C ILE A 6 -14.38 -71.60 8.16
N VAL A 7 -13.75 -70.79 7.29
CA VAL A 7 -12.52 -70.03 7.51
C VAL A 7 -12.89 -68.73 8.23
N SER A 8 -12.31 -68.48 9.40
CA SER A 8 -12.40 -67.21 10.12
C SER A 8 -11.24 -66.30 9.72
N VAL A 9 -11.53 -65.24 8.97
CA VAL A 9 -10.60 -64.12 8.73
C VAL A 9 -10.87 -63.08 9.82
N LEU A 10 -9.90 -62.86 10.70
CA LEU A 10 -9.89 -61.75 11.66
C LEU A 10 -9.49 -60.47 10.92
N ALA A 11 -10.44 -59.58 10.69
CA ALA A 11 -10.18 -58.21 10.28
C ALA A 11 -9.86 -57.36 11.53
N LEU A 12 -8.63 -56.88 11.64
CA LEU A 12 -8.24 -55.85 12.60
C LEU A 12 -8.69 -54.49 12.06
N SER A 13 -9.83 -54.00 12.54
CA SER A 13 -10.29 -52.64 12.32
C SER A 13 -9.46 -51.68 13.18
N ALA A 14 -8.54 -50.95 12.56
CA ALA A 14 -7.88 -49.81 13.17
C ALA A 14 -8.86 -48.62 13.22
N CYS A 15 -9.34 -48.25 14.41
CA CYS A 15 -10.00 -46.97 14.62
C CYS A 15 -8.92 -45.87 14.66
N ALA A 16 -8.59 -45.29 13.50
CA ALA A 16 -7.97 -43.98 13.46
C ALA A 16 -9.10 -42.96 13.60
N SER A 17 -9.25 -42.39 14.79
CA SER A 17 -10.09 -41.21 15.00
C SER A 17 -9.39 -40.03 14.31
N GLU A 18 -9.76 -39.76 13.06
CA GLU A 18 -9.46 -38.48 12.43
C GLU A 18 -10.14 -37.40 13.27
N ALA A 19 -9.31 -36.63 13.99
CA ALA A 19 -9.75 -35.39 14.60
C ALA A 19 -10.18 -34.48 13.45
N ASP A 20 -11.49 -34.38 13.28
CA ASP A 20 -12.18 -33.43 12.41
C ASP A 20 -11.85 -32.02 12.92
N MET A 21 -10.70 -31.50 12.50
CA MET A 21 -10.33 -30.11 12.70
C MET A 21 -11.29 -29.30 11.85
N PRO A 22 -12.09 -28.39 12.42
CA PRO A 22 -12.93 -27.52 11.63
C PRO A 22 -12.03 -26.70 10.72
N VAL A 23 -12.01 -27.07 9.43
CA VAL A 23 -11.49 -26.19 8.38
C VAL A 23 -12.38 -24.96 8.43
N LEU A 24 -11.86 -23.89 9.03
CA LEU A 24 -12.51 -22.59 9.03
C LEU A 24 -12.50 -22.08 7.58
N THR A 25 -13.42 -22.59 6.76
CA THR A 25 -13.61 -22.13 5.39
C THR A 25 -14.03 -20.67 5.46
N ALA A 26 -13.25 -19.79 4.84
CA ALA A 26 -13.60 -18.39 4.69
C ALA A 26 -15.02 -18.28 4.12
N GLN A 27 -15.93 -17.65 4.87
CA GLN A 27 -17.31 -17.47 4.44
C GLN A 27 -17.33 -16.61 3.15
N PRO A 28 -18.15 -16.96 2.15
CA PRO A 28 -18.27 -16.17 0.93
C PRO A 28 -18.73 -14.75 1.28
N GLY A 29 -17.94 -13.76 0.89
CA GLY A 29 -18.19 -12.36 1.26
C GLY A 29 -19.42 -11.75 0.58
N VAL A 30 -20.13 -10.91 1.32
CA VAL A 30 -21.28 -10.12 0.85
C VAL A 30 -20.82 -8.86 0.14
N ALA A 31 -21.65 -8.27 -0.73
CA ALA A 31 -21.36 -6.97 -1.32
C ALA A 31 -21.19 -5.91 -0.21
N ALA A 32 -20.21 -5.04 -0.36
CA ALA A 32 -19.86 -4.04 0.65
C ALA A 32 -19.66 -2.65 0.05
N GLU A 33 -19.67 -1.65 0.92
CA GLU A 33 -19.33 -0.27 0.58
C GLU A 33 -17.86 0.02 0.93
N ALA A 34 -17.26 0.96 0.19
CA ALA A 34 -15.94 1.46 0.52
C ALA A 34 -15.98 2.21 1.86
N PRO A 35 -14.92 2.12 2.69
CA PRO A 35 -14.83 2.88 3.94
C PRO A 35 -14.72 4.40 3.72
N GLY A 36 -14.42 4.82 2.49
CA GLY A 36 -14.39 6.21 2.06
C GLY A 36 -13.08 6.92 2.41
N GLY A 37 -12.69 7.88 1.56
CA GLY A 37 -11.66 8.86 1.83
C GLY A 37 -10.22 8.40 1.57
N ASP A 38 -9.30 9.29 1.96
CA ASP A 38 -7.86 9.11 1.85
C ASP A 38 -7.28 8.66 3.20
N TRP A 39 -6.37 7.71 3.14
CA TRP A 39 -5.74 7.05 4.27
C TRP A 39 -4.23 7.13 4.11
N ILE A 40 -3.49 7.40 5.18
CA ILE A 40 -2.03 7.41 5.16
C ILE A 40 -1.50 6.08 5.69
N VAL A 41 -0.47 5.54 5.05
CA VAL A 41 0.35 4.46 5.62
C VAL A 41 1.12 5.01 6.82
N ALA A 42 0.59 4.80 8.01
CA ALA A 42 1.12 5.32 9.25
C ALA A 42 2.21 4.42 9.85
N GLN A 43 2.11 3.11 9.62
CA GLN A 43 3.06 2.12 10.11
C GLN A 43 3.23 0.97 9.11
N ASP A 44 4.36 0.29 9.20
CA ASP A 44 4.74 -0.84 8.36
C ASP A 44 5.32 -1.98 9.19
N TYR A 45 5.06 -3.20 8.74
CA TYR A 45 5.58 -4.43 9.34
C TYR A 45 6.09 -5.32 8.22
N ALA A 46 7.33 -5.77 8.35
CA ALA A 46 7.92 -6.75 7.46
C ALA A 46 7.14 -8.07 7.56
N ALA A 47 6.50 -8.50 6.47
CA ALA A 47 5.79 -9.78 6.40
C ALA A 47 6.76 -10.97 6.34
N GLU A 48 7.98 -10.71 5.88
CA GLU A 48 9.06 -11.69 5.66
C GLU A 48 10.42 -11.02 5.96
N SER A 49 11.52 -11.79 5.92
CA SER A 49 12.86 -11.23 6.09
C SER A 49 13.22 -10.28 4.95
N VAL A 50 12.84 -9.02 5.10
CA VAL A 50 13.17 -7.93 4.18
C VAL A 50 14.55 -7.36 4.52
N GLY A 51 15.42 -7.20 3.53
CA GLY A 51 16.76 -6.64 3.70
C GLY A 51 16.80 -5.12 3.96
N VAL A 52 15.68 -4.52 4.35
CA VAL A 52 15.48 -3.08 4.56
C VAL A 52 14.66 -2.85 5.83
N VAL A 53 14.97 -1.80 6.58
CA VAL A 53 14.38 -1.56 7.92
C VAL A 53 13.00 -0.89 7.84
N THR A 54 12.69 -0.22 6.74
CA THR A 54 11.45 0.54 6.56
C THR A 54 10.90 0.32 5.15
N SER A 55 9.58 0.21 5.09
CA SER A 55 8.78 0.09 3.89
C SER A 55 8.86 1.35 3.05
N PRO A 56 8.94 1.21 1.72
CA PRO A 56 8.86 2.36 0.82
C PRO A 56 7.46 3.00 0.80
N TYR A 57 6.47 2.31 1.37
CA TYR A 57 5.09 2.74 1.41
C TYR A 57 4.78 3.65 2.60
N LEU A 58 5.69 3.81 3.56
CA LEU A 58 5.44 4.65 4.73
C LEU A 58 5.17 6.11 4.31
N GLY A 59 4.09 6.68 4.82
CA GLY A 59 3.62 8.04 4.49
C GLY A 59 2.89 8.16 3.15
N GLN A 60 2.74 7.08 2.38
CA GLN A 60 1.95 7.12 1.14
C GLN A 60 0.45 7.21 1.43
N VAL A 61 -0.27 7.83 0.49
CA VAL A 61 -1.73 7.95 0.55
C VAL A 61 -2.38 6.77 -0.20
N VAL A 62 -3.38 6.17 0.43
CA VAL A 62 -4.26 5.13 -0.08
C VAL A 62 -5.67 5.70 -0.15
N THR A 63 -6.25 5.76 -1.34
CA THR A 63 -7.64 6.20 -1.53
C THR A 63 -8.54 4.98 -1.52
N LEU A 64 -9.51 4.91 -0.60
CA LEU A 64 -10.52 3.83 -0.54
C LEU A 64 -11.92 4.42 -0.82
N ASP A 65 -12.24 4.65 -2.09
CA ASP A 65 -13.49 5.30 -2.52
C ASP A 65 -14.39 4.30 -3.29
N GLN A 66 -15.71 4.52 -3.24
CA GLN A 66 -16.69 3.70 -3.94
C GLN A 66 -16.44 3.64 -5.45
N LEU A 67 -15.97 4.75 -6.04
CA LEU A 67 -15.76 4.88 -7.49
C LEU A 67 -14.31 4.63 -7.90
N ARG A 68 -13.36 4.57 -6.96
CA ARG A 68 -11.95 4.33 -7.27
C ARG A 68 -11.17 3.89 -6.05
N ILE A 69 -10.12 3.11 -6.27
CA ILE A 69 -9.15 2.80 -5.24
C ILE A 69 -7.73 3.04 -5.77
N VAL A 70 -6.89 3.65 -4.93
CA VAL A 70 -5.45 3.78 -5.17
C VAL A 70 -4.74 3.14 -3.99
N ASP A 71 -3.90 2.13 -4.23
CA ASP A 71 -3.13 1.50 -3.15
C ASP A 71 -1.80 2.23 -2.89
N ALA A 72 -1.08 1.82 -1.85
CA ALA A 72 0.17 2.48 -1.47
C ALA A 72 1.32 2.27 -2.48
N ALA A 73 1.17 1.30 -3.40
CA ALA A 73 2.09 1.12 -4.53
C ALA A 73 1.70 1.99 -5.75
N GLY A 74 0.62 2.77 -5.64
CA GLY A 74 0.10 3.64 -6.69
C GLY A 74 -0.71 2.92 -7.76
N ARG A 75 -1.10 1.65 -7.55
CA ARG A 75 -2.00 0.95 -8.46
C ARG A 75 -3.38 1.60 -8.37
N LEU A 76 -4.02 1.85 -9.51
CA LEU A 76 -5.35 2.45 -9.60
C LEU A 76 -6.35 1.42 -10.10
N CYS A 77 -7.48 1.30 -9.42
CA CYS A 77 -8.69 0.70 -9.97
C CYS A 77 -9.78 1.76 -10.12
N LYS A 78 -10.34 1.88 -11.33
CA LYS A 78 -11.37 2.89 -11.67
C LYS A 78 -12.81 2.41 -11.43
N ALA A 79 -13.00 1.13 -11.15
CA ALA A 79 -14.29 0.53 -10.90
C ALA A 79 -14.12 -0.63 -9.90
N PRO A 80 -13.77 -0.34 -8.64
CA PRO A 80 -13.59 -1.37 -7.63
C PRO A 80 -14.91 -2.05 -7.28
N ALA A 81 -14.89 -3.37 -7.15
CA ALA A 81 -15.96 -4.14 -6.53
C ALA A 81 -15.51 -4.62 -5.15
N TYR A 82 -16.27 -4.24 -4.13
CA TYR A 82 -15.98 -4.50 -2.73
C TYR A 82 -16.82 -5.67 -2.21
N ARG A 83 -16.15 -6.58 -1.48
CA ARG A 83 -16.80 -7.63 -0.71
C ARG A 83 -16.33 -7.65 0.73
N GLU A 84 -17.27 -7.87 1.64
CA GLU A 84 -17.00 -7.98 3.06
C GLU A 84 -17.16 -9.42 3.54
N SER A 85 -16.24 -9.86 4.39
CA SER A 85 -16.27 -11.14 5.09
C SER A 85 -15.70 -10.97 6.51
N MET A 86 -15.80 -12.02 7.32
CA MET A 86 -15.17 -12.07 8.64
C MET A 86 -14.05 -13.12 8.64
N ALA A 87 -12.84 -12.75 9.04
CA ALA A 87 -11.73 -13.68 9.19
C ALA A 87 -10.67 -13.17 10.19
N ALA A 88 -9.84 -14.06 10.71
CA ALA A 88 -8.66 -13.66 11.47
C ALA A 88 -7.70 -12.85 10.58
N ALA A 89 -7.06 -11.82 11.14
CA ALA A 89 -6.16 -10.94 10.39
C ALA A 89 -4.99 -11.70 9.74
N ALA A 90 -4.44 -12.69 10.45
CA ALA A 90 -3.38 -13.56 9.93
C ALA A 90 -3.86 -14.30 8.66
N THR A 91 -5.01 -14.96 8.70
CA THR A 91 -5.58 -15.68 7.55
C THR A 91 -5.87 -14.75 6.38
N ALA A 92 -6.46 -13.58 6.64
CA ALA A 92 -6.84 -12.63 5.60
C ALA A 92 -5.65 -12.00 4.85
N LEU A 93 -4.47 -11.96 5.46
CA LEU A 93 -3.26 -11.34 4.89
C LEU A 93 -2.16 -12.35 4.55
N ASP A 94 -2.50 -13.65 4.50
CA ASP A 94 -1.61 -14.78 4.21
C ASP A 94 -0.50 -14.99 5.26
N ASN A 95 -0.89 -15.00 6.53
CA ASN A 95 -0.10 -15.25 7.75
C ASN A 95 1.22 -14.47 7.90
N PRO A 96 1.25 -13.14 7.68
CA PRO A 96 2.45 -12.33 7.86
C PRO A 96 2.63 -11.97 9.34
N ALA A 97 3.82 -11.47 9.70
CA ALA A 97 3.98 -10.78 10.98
C ALA A 97 3.09 -9.52 11.02
N GLN A 98 2.44 -9.29 12.16
CA GLN A 98 1.41 -8.27 12.32
C GLN A 98 1.55 -7.51 13.64
N PRO A 99 1.01 -6.28 13.73
CA PRO A 99 0.96 -5.56 14.99
C PRO A 99 0.22 -6.36 16.05
N GLN A 100 0.57 -6.15 17.31
CA GLN A 100 -0.06 -6.82 18.44
C GLN A 100 -1.59 -6.65 18.46
N ALA A 101 -2.11 -5.50 18.03
CA ALA A 101 -3.54 -5.24 17.91
C ALA A 101 -4.27 -6.17 16.92
N ALA A 102 -3.56 -6.84 16.02
CA ALA A 102 -4.08 -7.80 15.04
C ALA A 102 -3.67 -9.25 15.33
N GLN A 103 -2.83 -9.48 16.35
CA GLN A 103 -2.46 -10.82 16.78
C GLN A 103 -3.66 -11.51 17.45
N GLY A 104 -3.88 -12.77 17.12
CA GLY A 104 -4.99 -13.58 17.62
C GLY A 104 -5.88 -14.13 16.51
N SER A 105 -6.76 -15.06 16.89
CA SER A 105 -7.68 -15.75 15.99
C SER A 105 -9.07 -15.10 15.92
N GLU A 106 -9.25 -13.95 16.55
CA GLU A 106 -10.53 -13.25 16.59
C GLU A 106 -10.95 -12.81 15.17
N PRO A 107 -12.16 -13.18 14.71
CA PRO A 107 -12.67 -12.75 13.42
C PRO A 107 -12.84 -11.23 13.35
N ARG A 108 -12.33 -10.63 12.28
CA ARG A 108 -12.40 -9.20 12.00
C ARG A 108 -13.04 -8.97 10.64
N LYS A 109 -13.61 -7.78 10.46
CA LYS A 109 -14.11 -7.33 9.17
C LYS A 109 -12.96 -7.28 8.17
N VAL A 110 -13.11 -8.03 7.08
CA VAL A 110 -12.18 -8.08 5.95
C VAL A 110 -12.90 -7.54 4.74
N LEU A 111 -12.31 -6.54 4.11
CA LEU A 111 -12.75 -5.95 2.86
C LEU A 111 -11.84 -6.43 1.74
N THR A 112 -12.37 -7.27 0.86
CA THR A 112 -11.68 -7.70 -0.37
C THR A 112 -12.10 -6.81 -1.52
N VAL A 113 -11.13 -6.33 -2.28
CA VAL A 113 -11.35 -5.47 -3.43
C VAL A 113 -10.92 -6.20 -4.69
N THR A 114 -11.79 -6.18 -5.69
CA THR A 114 -11.50 -6.67 -7.03
C THR A 114 -11.56 -5.53 -8.04
N CYS A 115 -10.73 -5.60 -9.06
CA CYS A 115 -10.71 -4.67 -10.19
C CYS A 115 -10.82 -5.45 -11.48
N ASP A 116 -11.84 -5.16 -12.30
CA ASP A 116 -12.09 -5.88 -13.56
C ASP A 116 -12.11 -7.42 -13.36
N GLY A 117 -12.67 -7.86 -12.23
CA GLY A 117 -12.76 -9.28 -11.83
C GLY A 117 -11.46 -9.88 -11.26
N GLN A 118 -10.36 -9.13 -11.21
CA GLN A 118 -9.08 -9.58 -10.65
C GLN A 118 -8.90 -9.11 -9.19
N PRO A 119 -8.21 -9.89 -8.34
CA PRO A 119 -7.84 -9.45 -7.00
C PRO A 119 -7.02 -8.16 -7.05
N PHE A 120 -7.46 -7.13 -6.33
CA PHE A 120 -6.76 -5.85 -6.24
C PHE A 120 -6.06 -5.69 -4.89
N GLY A 121 -6.80 -5.92 -3.79
CA GLY A 121 -6.24 -5.83 -2.44
C GLY A 121 -7.20 -6.34 -1.37
N THR A 122 -6.64 -6.62 -0.20
CA THR A 122 -7.37 -7.07 0.98
C THR A 122 -7.07 -6.12 2.12
N PHE A 123 -8.12 -5.71 2.84
CA PHE A 123 -8.03 -4.79 3.97
C PHE A 123 -8.70 -5.40 5.19
N VAL A 124 -8.05 -5.34 6.35
CA VAL A 124 -8.57 -5.88 7.62
C VAL A 124 -8.80 -4.73 8.59
N ALA A 125 -10.02 -4.57 9.08
CA ALA A 125 -10.35 -3.52 10.03
C ALA A 125 -9.72 -3.81 11.40
N LEU A 126 -9.17 -2.78 12.03
CA LEU A 126 -8.71 -2.81 13.42
C LEU A 126 -9.71 -2.08 14.35
N PRO A 127 -9.71 -2.40 15.66
CA PRO A 127 -10.64 -1.79 16.62
C PRO A 127 -10.48 -0.27 16.78
N ASP A 128 -9.30 0.26 16.47
CA ASP A 128 -8.99 1.69 16.50
C ASP A 128 -9.50 2.45 15.25
N GLY A 129 -10.20 1.77 14.34
CA GLY A 129 -10.73 2.34 13.11
C GLY A 129 -9.70 2.44 11.97
N SER A 130 -8.47 1.99 12.19
CA SER A 130 -7.46 1.83 11.14
C SER A 130 -7.69 0.55 10.33
N TRP A 131 -6.98 0.42 9.21
CA TRP A 131 -7.00 -0.78 8.37
C TRP A 131 -5.60 -1.36 8.23
N LEU A 132 -5.50 -2.69 8.16
CA LEU A 132 -4.30 -3.37 7.68
C LEU A 132 -4.46 -3.77 6.23
N THR A 133 -3.40 -3.68 5.44
CA THR A 133 -3.34 -4.28 4.12
C THR A 133 -1.98 -4.90 3.87
N ARG A 134 -1.91 -5.87 2.95
CA ARG A 134 -0.64 -6.44 2.51
C ARG A 134 -0.31 -5.96 1.12
N ILE A 135 0.90 -5.45 0.96
CA ILE A 135 1.48 -5.09 -0.34
C ILE A 135 2.88 -5.70 -0.38
N ASN A 136 3.08 -6.68 -1.26
CA ASN A 136 4.34 -7.42 -1.39
C ASN A 136 4.78 -8.00 -0.04
N ALA A 137 6.00 -7.66 0.38
CA ALA A 137 6.65 -8.11 1.60
C ALA A 137 6.25 -7.30 2.85
N TRP A 138 5.21 -6.47 2.77
CA TRP A 138 4.84 -5.53 3.83
C TRP A 138 3.37 -5.66 4.21
N VAL A 139 3.14 -5.66 5.52
CA VAL A 139 1.84 -5.33 6.11
C VAL A 139 1.87 -3.85 6.47
N LEU A 140 0.86 -3.11 6.04
CA LEU A 140 0.76 -1.66 6.20
C LEU A 140 -0.44 -1.33 7.08
N LYS A 141 -0.24 -0.45 8.07
CA LYS A 141 -1.33 0.15 8.85
C LYS A 141 -1.73 1.47 8.22
N LEU A 142 -3.01 1.57 7.85
CA LEU A 142 -3.63 2.71 7.22
C LEU A 142 -4.47 3.47 8.25
N GLU A 143 -4.18 4.74 8.45
CA GLU A 143 -4.94 5.63 9.33
C GLU A 143 -5.61 6.72 8.48
N LYS A 144 -6.78 7.21 8.88
CA LYS A 144 -7.43 8.29 8.13
C LYS A 144 -6.52 9.51 8.08
N ASP A 145 -6.36 10.10 6.90
CA ASP A 145 -5.71 11.40 6.75
C ASP A 145 -6.66 12.47 7.27
N LEU A 146 -6.69 12.66 8.60
CA LEU A 146 -7.36 13.78 9.21
C LEU A 146 -6.44 15.00 9.06
N PRO A 147 -6.95 16.16 8.63
CA PRO A 147 -6.16 17.38 8.58
C PRO A 147 -5.54 17.60 9.96
N LYS A 148 -4.21 17.49 10.04
CA LYS A 148 -3.49 17.82 11.27
C LYS A 148 -3.89 19.24 11.65
N PRO A 149 -4.31 19.50 12.91
CA PRO A 149 -4.54 20.86 13.37
C PRO A 149 -3.30 21.66 13.00
N VAL A 150 -3.47 22.69 12.17
CA VAL A 150 -2.38 23.57 11.79
C VAL A 150 -1.88 24.14 13.10
N GLU A 151 -0.71 23.67 13.54
CA GLU A 151 -0.04 24.20 14.72
C GLU A 151 0.22 25.66 14.39
N MET A 152 -0.63 26.53 14.92
CA MET A 152 -0.64 27.94 14.59
C MET A 152 0.76 28.46 14.91
N ALA A 153 1.54 28.73 13.87
CA ALA A 153 2.77 29.48 14.00
C ALA A 153 2.44 30.71 14.84
N LYS A 154 3.11 30.80 15.99
CA LYS A 154 3.08 31.91 16.95
C LYS A 154 2.95 33.24 16.18
N PRO A 155 1.85 34.00 16.36
CA PRO A 155 1.69 35.26 15.66
C PRO A 155 2.82 36.20 16.05
N GLU A 156 3.60 36.63 15.06
CA GLU A 156 4.47 37.79 15.19
C GLU A 156 3.58 39.02 15.47
N PRO A 157 3.94 39.93 16.40
CA PRO A 157 3.06 41.02 16.77
C PRO A 157 3.00 42.06 15.64
N ALA A 158 1.86 42.17 14.97
CA ALA A 158 1.57 43.29 14.08
C ALA A 158 1.23 44.56 14.90
N PRO A 159 1.64 45.77 14.47
CA PRO A 159 1.18 47.02 15.07
C PRO A 159 -0.32 47.24 14.83
N VAL A 160 -0.98 47.79 15.85
CA VAL A 160 -2.41 48.11 15.99
C VAL A 160 -2.88 49.29 15.09
N PRO A 161 -4.20 49.55 14.95
CA PRO A 161 -4.89 49.70 13.66
C PRO A 161 -5.46 51.11 13.42
N MET A 162 -5.87 51.40 12.17
CA MET A 162 -6.95 52.34 11.90
C MET A 162 -7.73 51.95 10.65
N GLY A 163 -9.06 51.97 10.73
CA GLY A 163 -9.93 51.95 9.57
C GLY A 163 -11.14 51.03 9.72
N MET A 164 -12.22 51.57 10.30
CA MET A 164 -13.55 50.99 10.23
C MET A 164 -14.02 50.89 8.78
N GLY A 165 -14.59 49.74 8.42
CA GLY A 165 -15.26 49.51 7.14
C GLY A 165 -15.95 48.16 7.15
N ALA A 166 -17.19 48.14 7.64
CA ALA A 166 -18.06 46.98 7.59
C ALA A 166 -18.47 46.71 6.14
N HIS A 167 -17.95 45.63 5.54
CA HIS A 167 -18.49 45.08 4.30
C HIS A 167 -18.59 43.56 4.39
N ASN A 168 -19.85 43.11 4.36
CA ASN A 168 -20.36 41.82 3.90
C ASN A 168 -19.32 40.74 3.60
N MET A 169 -19.32 39.70 4.45
CA MET A 169 -18.74 38.40 4.11
C MET A 169 -19.57 37.76 3.00
N THR A 170 -19.18 38.00 1.76
CA THR A 170 -19.45 37.05 0.67
C THR A 170 -18.24 36.13 0.62
N GLN A 171 -18.44 34.89 1.06
CA GLN A 171 -17.46 33.82 0.94
C GLN A 171 -17.01 33.72 -0.52
N PRO A 172 -15.70 33.88 -0.83
CA PRO A 172 -15.20 33.60 -2.16
C PRO A 172 -15.52 32.14 -2.50
N ALA A 173 -16.14 31.92 -3.65
CA ALA A 173 -16.34 30.59 -4.19
C ALA A 173 -14.99 29.83 -4.15
N PRO A 174 -14.98 28.54 -3.78
CA PRO A 174 -13.76 27.74 -3.82
C PRO A 174 -13.17 27.84 -5.25
N PRO A 175 -11.85 28.04 -5.39
CA PRO A 175 -11.22 28.03 -6.70
C PRO A 175 -11.56 26.72 -7.41
N PRO A 176 -11.74 26.72 -8.75
CA PRO A 176 -12.01 25.52 -9.50
C PRO A 176 -10.94 24.48 -9.15
N VAL A 177 -11.41 23.30 -8.77
CA VAL A 177 -10.59 22.15 -8.37
C VAL A 177 -9.52 21.96 -9.44
N ALA A 178 -8.29 22.33 -9.12
CA ALA A 178 -7.14 22.06 -9.96
C ALA A 178 -7.06 20.56 -10.21
N ALA A 179 -6.70 20.18 -11.44
CA ALA A 179 -6.64 18.81 -11.90
C ALA A 179 -5.95 17.86 -10.90
N LYS A 180 -6.55 16.66 -10.76
CA LYS A 180 -6.10 15.51 -9.96
C LYS A 180 -4.56 15.35 -9.96
N PRO A 181 -3.92 15.05 -8.82
CA PRO A 181 -2.60 14.43 -8.84
C PRO A 181 -2.73 13.06 -9.52
N ASP A 182 -2.09 12.90 -10.67
CA ASP A 182 -2.06 11.63 -11.40
C ASP A 182 -1.50 10.53 -10.50
N ALA A 183 -2.21 9.39 -10.40
CA ALA A 183 -1.69 8.16 -9.78
C ALA A 183 -0.45 7.70 -10.57
N ARG A 184 0.75 7.97 -10.04
CA ARG A 184 2.02 7.62 -10.68
C ARG A 184 2.84 6.74 -9.74
N THR A 185 3.32 5.63 -10.28
CA THR A 185 4.20 4.66 -9.60
C THR A 185 5.66 5.11 -9.67
N LEU A 186 6.45 4.80 -8.63
CA LEU A 186 7.89 5.09 -8.63
C LEU A 186 8.63 4.12 -9.55
N VAL A 187 9.59 4.64 -10.31
CA VAL A 187 10.53 3.86 -11.13
C VAL A 187 11.92 4.13 -10.62
N TYR A 188 12.56 3.14 -10.00
CA TYR A 188 13.94 3.29 -9.52
C TYR A 188 14.89 3.61 -10.69
N LEU A 189 15.72 4.65 -10.53
CA LEU A 189 16.65 5.11 -11.56
C LEU A 189 18.11 4.95 -11.16
N ALA A 190 18.48 5.24 -9.91
CA ALA A 190 19.88 5.12 -9.44
C ALA A 190 19.96 5.42 -7.94
N SER A 191 21.12 5.15 -7.34
CA SER A 191 21.46 5.58 -5.98
C SER A 191 22.71 6.45 -5.99
N TYR A 192 22.70 7.53 -5.21
CA TYR A 192 23.78 8.51 -5.09
C TYR A 192 24.20 8.70 -3.64
N LYS A 193 25.38 9.28 -3.42
CA LYS A 193 25.85 9.61 -2.05
C LYS A 193 25.17 10.85 -1.45
N THR A 194 24.63 11.74 -2.28
CA THR A 194 24.00 12.99 -1.83
C THR A 194 22.80 13.33 -2.70
N GLU A 195 21.88 14.12 -2.16
CA GLU A 195 20.70 14.58 -2.88
C GLU A 195 21.07 15.49 -4.07
N ALA A 196 22.10 16.32 -3.90
CA ALA A 196 22.62 17.15 -4.99
C ALA A 196 23.12 16.30 -6.17
N ALA A 197 23.82 15.20 -5.89
CA ALA A 197 24.26 14.25 -6.92
C ALA A 197 23.06 13.55 -7.57
N ALA A 198 22.04 13.17 -6.80
CA ALA A 198 20.81 12.59 -7.33
C ALA A 198 20.06 13.54 -8.27
N LYS A 199 19.91 14.82 -7.89
CA LYS A 199 19.28 15.85 -8.75
C LYS A 199 20.07 16.08 -10.03
N LYS A 200 21.41 16.10 -9.97
CA LYS A 200 22.27 16.22 -11.16
C LYS A 200 22.16 14.97 -12.06
N GLY A 201 22.14 13.80 -11.45
CA GLY A 201 21.90 12.52 -12.12
C GLY A 201 20.57 12.52 -12.87
N PHE A 202 19.50 12.95 -12.21
CA PHE A 202 18.18 13.07 -12.83
C PHE A 202 18.19 13.99 -14.05
N LYS A 203 18.79 15.18 -13.96
CA LYS A 203 18.94 16.10 -15.10
C LYS A 203 19.68 15.45 -16.28
N THR A 204 20.59 14.53 -16.00
CA THR A 204 21.31 13.78 -17.04
C THR A 204 20.43 12.72 -17.67
N LEU A 205 19.69 11.95 -16.86
CA LEU A 205 18.75 10.92 -17.33
C LEU A 205 17.56 11.53 -18.10
N ALA A 206 17.09 12.70 -17.68
CA ALA A 206 16.03 13.45 -18.34
C ALA A 206 16.37 13.86 -19.79
N LYS A 207 17.67 13.99 -20.14
CA LYS A 207 18.07 14.24 -21.54
C LYS A 207 17.84 13.03 -22.44
N ALA A 208 17.86 11.82 -21.88
CA ALA A 208 17.65 10.57 -22.60
C ALA A 208 16.18 10.12 -22.59
N SER A 209 15.37 10.60 -21.64
CA SER A 209 13.96 10.25 -21.52
C SER A 209 13.06 11.50 -21.60
N PRO A 210 12.31 11.68 -22.70
CA PRO A 210 11.30 12.75 -22.80
C PRO A 210 10.21 12.66 -21.73
N ILE A 211 9.99 11.47 -21.16
CA ILE A 211 9.04 11.25 -20.07
C ILE A 211 9.59 11.89 -18.78
N LEU A 212 10.85 11.59 -18.42
CA LEU A 212 11.50 12.16 -17.24
C LEU A 212 11.74 13.67 -17.37
N ALA A 213 11.97 14.19 -18.58
CA ALA A 213 12.16 15.62 -18.83
C ALA A 213 10.99 16.50 -18.37
N LYS A 214 9.79 15.93 -18.24
CA LYS A 214 8.56 16.62 -17.82
C LYS A 214 8.27 16.44 -16.32
N GLN A 215 9.21 15.87 -15.57
CA GLN A 215 9.00 15.46 -14.18
C GLN A 215 10.05 16.10 -13.28
N GLN A 216 9.71 16.22 -12.00
CA GLN A 216 10.69 16.48 -10.96
C GLN A 216 11.25 15.15 -10.43
N PRO A 217 12.54 15.09 -10.06
CA PRO A 217 13.10 13.91 -9.41
C PRO A 217 12.41 13.65 -8.08
N VAL A 218 12.10 12.39 -7.80
CA VAL A 218 11.76 11.94 -6.44
C VAL A 218 13.01 11.33 -5.83
N THR A 219 13.38 11.77 -4.62
CA THR A 219 14.55 11.26 -3.91
C THR A 219 14.17 10.74 -2.53
N GLN A 220 14.79 9.64 -2.11
CA GLN A 220 14.63 9.08 -0.78
C GLN A 220 15.99 8.77 -0.15
N ASN A 221 16.20 9.20 1.08
CA ASN A 221 17.38 8.83 1.85
C ASN A 221 17.21 7.42 2.41
N VAL A 222 18.22 6.58 2.24
CA VAL A 222 18.22 5.20 2.73
C VAL A 222 19.56 4.89 3.40
N ASP A 223 19.51 4.20 4.53
CA ASP A 223 20.70 3.63 5.15
C ASP A 223 20.95 2.23 4.59
N LEU A 224 22.12 2.01 4.01
CA LEU A 224 22.55 0.71 3.48
C LEU A 224 23.54 0.00 4.44
N GLY A 225 23.48 0.32 5.73
CA GLY A 225 24.28 -0.28 6.79
C GLY A 225 25.76 0.02 6.59
N LYS A 226 26.57 -1.03 6.33
CA LYS A 226 28.03 -0.88 6.10
C LYS A 226 28.38 0.07 4.95
N LYS A 227 27.44 0.33 4.03
CA LYS A 227 27.65 1.25 2.89
C LYS A 227 27.28 2.70 3.22
N GLY A 228 26.75 2.96 4.42
CA GLY A 228 26.30 4.27 4.91
C GLY A 228 25.01 4.75 4.28
N GLN A 229 24.75 6.05 4.44
CA GLN A 229 23.60 6.76 3.86
C GLN A 229 23.76 6.93 2.34
N TRP A 230 22.67 6.71 1.62
CA TRP A 230 22.53 6.90 0.18
C TRP A 230 21.21 7.58 -0.14
N VAL A 231 21.13 8.16 -1.33
CA VAL A 231 19.92 8.79 -1.87
C VAL A 231 19.47 7.99 -3.08
N ARG A 232 18.35 7.29 -2.97
CA ARG A 232 17.69 6.66 -4.11
C ARG A 232 16.97 7.72 -4.93
N LEU A 233 17.11 7.62 -6.25
CA LEU A 233 16.50 8.50 -7.23
C LEU A 233 15.44 7.73 -8.00
N TYR A 234 14.27 8.33 -8.15
CA TYR A 234 13.13 7.75 -8.86
C TYR A 234 12.57 8.72 -9.90
N GLY A 235 12.00 8.12 -10.96
CA GLY A 235 11.04 8.76 -11.86
C GLY A 235 9.62 8.32 -11.53
N LEU A 236 8.65 8.90 -12.22
CA LEU A 236 7.23 8.59 -12.04
C LEU A 236 6.65 8.00 -13.33
N ALA A 237 5.88 6.92 -13.21
CA ALA A 237 5.18 6.28 -14.33
C ALA A 237 3.72 6.04 -13.99
N ALA A 238 2.80 6.49 -14.83
CA ALA A 238 1.37 6.29 -14.69
C ALA A 238 0.94 4.84 -14.94
N THR A 239 1.74 4.06 -15.67
CA THR A 239 1.45 2.65 -15.99
C THR A 239 2.73 1.82 -16.07
N GLU A 240 2.57 0.50 -16.01
CA GLU A 240 3.69 -0.43 -16.20
C GLU A 240 4.31 -0.34 -17.60
N ALA A 241 3.48 -0.07 -18.62
CA ALA A 241 3.96 0.19 -19.96
C ALA A 241 4.80 1.47 -20.03
N GLU A 242 4.44 2.52 -19.29
CA GLU A 242 5.22 3.75 -19.21
C GLU A 242 6.53 3.55 -18.45
N ARG A 243 6.53 2.77 -17.37
CA ARG A 243 7.76 2.33 -16.68
C ARG A 243 8.71 1.63 -17.64
N GLY A 244 8.20 0.66 -18.40
CA GLY A 244 8.98 -0.05 -19.43
C GLY A 244 9.55 0.92 -20.48
N LYS A 245 8.78 1.94 -20.90
CA LYS A 245 9.26 3.00 -21.81
C LYS A 245 10.36 3.85 -21.19
N ILE A 246 10.23 4.27 -19.93
CA ILE A 246 11.27 5.02 -19.21
C ILE A 246 12.56 4.20 -19.20
N CYS A 247 12.51 2.95 -18.75
CA CYS A 247 13.71 2.11 -18.68
C CYS A 247 14.29 1.77 -20.06
N GLY A 248 13.46 1.54 -21.07
CA GLY A 248 13.90 1.37 -22.46
C GLY A 248 14.62 2.61 -23.02
N GLN A 249 14.15 3.82 -22.70
CA GLN A 249 14.78 5.07 -23.12
C GLN A 249 16.13 5.31 -22.44
N LEU A 250 16.25 4.95 -21.16
CA LEU A 250 17.50 5.07 -20.43
C LEU A 250 18.52 4.03 -20.89
N GLY A 251 18.06 2.81 -21.20
CA GLY A 251 18.89 1.70 -21.67
C GLY A 251 20.05 1.42 -20.71
N LYS A 252 21.24 1.19 -21.25
CA LYS A 252 22.47 0.88 -20.48
C LYS A 252 23.01 2.04 -19.62
N ARG A 253 22.33 3.19 -19.55
CA ARG A 253 22.72 4.29 -18.66
C ARG A 253 22.34 4.04 -17.21
N VAL A 254 21.45 3.07 -16.98
CA VAL A 254 20.98 2.65 -15.67
C VAL A 254 20.93 1.13 -15.65
N ASP A 255 21.74 0.51 -14.81
CA ASP A 255 21.88 -0.95 -14.77
C ASP A 255 20.66 -1.66 -14.15
N GLU A 256 20.02 -1.04 -13.15
CA GLU A 256 18.92 -1.62 -12.38
C GLU A 256 17.60 -0.84 -12.57
N CYS A 257 17.33 -0.29 -13.76
CA CYS A 257 16.16 0.58 -13.94
C CYS A 257 14.85 -0.16 -13.62
N GLY A 258 14.03 0.43 -12.75
CA GLY A 258 12.75 -0.14 -12.34
C GLY A 258 12.87 -1.38 -11.45
N ALA A 259 14.05 -1.62 -10.85
CA ALA A 259 14.26 -2.71 -9.91
C ALA A 259 13.30 -2.61 -8.72
N ARG A 260 12.39 -3.58 -8.61
CA ARG A 260 11.28 -3.58 -7.64
C ARG A 260 11.72 -3.73 -6.19
N ASN A 261 12.89 -4.30 -5.95
CA ASN A 261 13.52 -4.38 -4.64
C ASN A 261 14.26 -3.09 -4.24
N ARG A 262 14.28 -2.09 -5.13
CA ARG A 262 14.85 -0.75 -4.89
C ARG A 262 13.78 0.34 -4.78
N GLU A 263 12.54 0.01 -5.15
CA GLU A 263 11.34 0.80 -4.84
C GLU A 263 11.03 0.74 -3.36
#